data_AF-A0A1G1IIT2-F1
#
_entry.id   AF-A0A1G1IIT2-F1
#
_cell.length_a   1.000
_cell.length_b   1.000
_cell.length_c   1.000
_cell.angle_alpha   90.00
_cell.angle_beta   90.00
_cell.angle_gamma   90.00
#
_symmetry.space_group_name_H-M   'P 1'
#
loop_
_entity.id
_entity.type
_entity.pdbx_description
1 polymer ?
#
loop_
_entity_poly.entity_id
_entity_poly.type
_entity_poly.pdbx_seq_one_letter_code
_entity_poly.pdbx_strand_id
1 'polypeptide(L)'
;MKTLMGLVIAGAAVMLLSAPAWAGNKHVDEAIHHAKEAVEHGKQGHADVALKHAEGALEHAKGAQKEVKSPHLDEGVKHLEEAVSHGKQGHADAIVKHADTAVMHLSEVK
;
A
#
# COMPACT_ATOMS: atom_id res chain seq x y z
N MET A 1 12.41 -49.78 -40.88
CA MET A 1 13.34 -48.91 -41.65
C MET A 1 12.87 -47.47 -41.41
N LYS A 2 13.34 -46.75 -40.38
CA LYS A 2 14.56 -45.91 -40.30
C LYS A 2 14.70 -44.90 -41.45
N THR A 3 14.18 -43.69 -41.23
CA THR A 3 14.68 -42.40 -41.77
C THR A 3 14.48 -41.37 -40.65
N LEU A 4 15.49 -41.12 -39.83
CA LEU A 4 16.52 -40.08 -39.96
C LEU A 4 16.01 -38.65 -39.73
N MET A 5 16.42 -38.13 -38.57
CA MET A 5 16.68 -36.74 -38.18
C MET A 5 16.55 -35.67 -39.27
N GLY A 6 15.67 -34.71 -39.03
CA GLY A 6 15.77 -33.35 -39.52
C GLY A 6 15.77 -32.38 -38.34
N LEU A 7 16.95 -31.90 -37.96
CA LEU A 7 17.18 -30.81 -37.03
C LEU A 7 16.64 -29.50 -37.64
N VAL A 8 15.66 -28.86 -37.01
CA VAL A 8 15.31 -27.46 -37.33
C VAL A 8 15.84 -26.57 -36.20
N ILE A 9 16.79 -25.73 -36.61
CA ILE A 9 17.51 -24.75 -35.81
C ILE A 9 16.64 -23.51 -35.58
N ALA A 10 16.68 -23.01 -34.35
CA ALA A 10 16.50 -21.63 -33.87
C ALA A 10 15.37 -20.76 -34.47
N GLY A 11 14.44 -20.39 -33.60
CA GLY A 11 13.64 -19.18 -33.72
C GLY A 11 13.50 -18.53 -32.35
N ALA A 12 14.34 -17.53 -32.06
CA ALA A 12 14.25 -16.70 -30.87
C ALA A 12 13.03 -15.77 -30.98
N ALA A 13 12.18 -15.79 -29.95
CA ALA A 13 11.36 -14.65 -29.55
C ALA A 13 10.86 -14.86 -28.12
N VAL A 14 11.78 -14.82 -27.14
CA VAL A 14 11.34 -14.43 -25.79
C VAL A 14 11.06 -12.94 -25.88
N MET A 15 9.80 -12.60 -26.17
CA MET A 15 9.31 -11.26 -25.87
C MET A 15 9.31 -11.14 -24.34
N LEU A 16 10.42 -10.62 -23.81
CA LEU A 16 10.40 -9.89 -22.56
C LEU A 16 9.47 -8.71 -22.78
N LEU A 17 8.19 -8.92 -22.50
CA LEU A 17 7.29 -7.82 -22.18
C LEU A 17 7.88 -7.19 -20.92
N SER A 18 8.69 -6.15 -21.13
CA SER A 18 8.94 -5.14 -20.12
C SER A 18 7.58 -4.55 -19.77
N ALA A 19 6.86 -5.19 -18.84
CA ALA A 19 5.77 -4.50 -18.17
C ALA A 19 6.40 -3.22 -17.63
N PRO A 20 5.87 -2.03 -17.95
CA PRO A 20 6.31 -0.85 -17.25
C PRO A 20 5.95 -1.10 -15.79
N ALA A 21 6.96 -1.42 -14.99
CA ALA A 21 6.87 -1.26 -13.56
C ALA A 21 6.68 0.24 -13.37
N TRP A 22 5.43 0.68 -13.31
CA TRP A 22 5.10 1.79 -12.43
C TRP A 22 5.54 1.31 -11.05
N ALA A 23 6.81 1.57 -10.73
CA ALA A 23 7.33 1.27 -9.42
C ALA A 23 6.66 2.27 -8.48
N GLY A 24 5.50 1.88 -7.95
CA GLY A 24 4.86 2.57 -6.85
C GLY A 24 5.89 2.82 -5.75
N ASN A 25 5.77 3.95 -5.08
CA ASN A 25 6.66 4.23 -3.97
C ASN A 25 6.42 3.18 -2.87
N LYS A 26 7.44 2.38 -2.53
CA LYS A 26 7.30 1.30 -1.55
C LYS A 26 6.73 1.78 -0.21
N HIS A 27 7.09 2.98 0.23
CA HIS A 27 6.52 3.56 1.44
C HIS A 27 5.03 3.86 1.29
N VAL A 28 4.55 4.31 0.12
CA VAL A 28 3.11 4.48 -0.14
C VAL A 28 2.39 3.13 -0.10
N ASP A 29 2.93 2.10 -0.75
CA ASP A 29 2.32 0.76 -0.78
C ASP A 29 2.17 0.17 0.64
N GLU A 30 3.22 0.25 1.45
CA GLU A 30 3.20 -0.20 2.85
C GLU A 30 2.25 0.66 3.70
N ALA A 31 2.19 1.97 3.47
CA ALA A 31 1.24 2.84 4.16
C ALA A 31 -0.22 2.45 3.88
N ILE A 32 -0.54 2.14 2.62
CA ILE A 32 -1.86 1.64 2.22
C ILE A 32 -2.15 0.29 2.87
N HIS A 33 -1.18 -0.64 2.86
CA HIS A 33 -1.34 -1.96 3.46
C HIS A 33 -1.68 -1.85 4.95
N HIS A 34 -0.86 -1.14 5.72
CA HIS A 34 -1.10 -0.91 7.14
C HIS A 34 -2.42 -0.17 7.39
N ALA A 35 -2.78 0.85 6.59
CA ALA A 35 -4.04 1.56 6.78
C ALA A 35 -5.26 0.65 6.55
N LYS A 36 -5.21 -0.28 5.59
CA LYS A 36 -6.26 -1.30 5.38
C LYS A 36 -6.38 -2.27 6.55
N GLU A 37 -5.26 -2.71 7.12
CA GLU A 37 -5.26 -3.56 8.32
C GLU A 37 -5.82 -2.81 9.54
N ALA A 38 -5.54 -1.50 9.67
CA ALA A 38 -6.14 -0.66 10.70
C ALA A 38 -7.67 -0.57 10.58
N VAL A 39 -8.18 -0.44 9.34
CA VAL A 39 -9.62 -0.48 9.06
C VAL A 39 -10.22 -1.84 9.43
N GLU A 40 -9.58 -2.94 9.03
CA GLU A 40 -10.10 -4.29 9.27
C GLU A 40 -10.16 -4.61 10.77
N HIS A 41 -9.06 -4.41 11.49
CA HIS A 41 -9.03 -4.62 12.94
C HIS A 41 -9.93 -3.64 13.69
N GLY A 42 -10.03 -2.39 13.24
CA GLY A 42 -10.91 -1.39 13.83
C GLY A 42 -12.39 -1.80 13.74
N LYS A 43 -12.82 -2.35 12.59
CA LYS A 43 -14.19 -2.87 12.41
C LYS A 43 -14.52 -4.06 13.32
N GLN A 44 -13.51 -4.79 13.76
CA GLN A 44 -13.64 -5.90 14.72
C GLN A 44 -13.62 -5.40 16.19
N GLY A 45 -13.46 -4.10 16.42
CA GLY A 45 -13.33 -3.52 17.77
C GLY A 45 -11.94 -3.70 18.39
N HIS A 46 -10.96 -4.23 17.63
CA HIS A 46 -9.57 -4.44 18.07
C HIS A 46 -8.78 -3.12 18.04
N ALA A 47 -9.19 -2.14 18.86
CA ALA A 47 -8.66 -0.77 18.83
C ALA A 47 -7.13 -0.69 19.00
N ASP A 48 -6.54 -1.55 19.83
CA ASP A 48 -5.12 -1.61 20.10
C ASP A 48 -4.31 -2.15 18.89
N VAL A 49 -4.83 -3.18 18.21
CA VAL A 49 -4.23 -3.72 16.99
C VAL A 49 -4.39 -2.72 15.84
N ALA A 50 -5.59 -2.13 15.72
CA ALA A 50 -5.86 -1.11 14.72
C ALA A 50 -4.95 0.13 14.89
N LEU A 51 -4.69 0.55 16.13
CA LEU A 51 -3.74 1.63 16.42
C LEU A 51 -2.33 1.29 15.95
N LYS A 52 -1.82 0.08 16.22
CA LYS A 52 -0.47 -0.34 15.76
C LYS A 52 -0.35 -0.24 14.24
N HIS A 53 -1.37 -0.68 13.52
CA HIS A 53 -1.39 -0.57 12.07
C HIS A 53 -1.52 0.89 11.62
N ALA A 54 -2.31 1.74 12.27
CA ALA A 54 -2.38 3.17 11.96
C ALA A 54 -1.03 3.89 12.18
N GLU A 55 -0.28 3.53 13.23
CA GLU A 55 1.07 4.05 13.50
C GLU A 55 2.06 3.62 12.42
N GLY A 56 2.04 2.34 12.02
CA GLY A 56 2.86 1.83 10.91
C GLY A 56 2.53 2.53 9.59
N ALA A 57 1.24 2.71 9.28
CA ALA A 57 0.81 3.45 8.11
C ALA A 57 1.34 4.89 8.10
N LEU A 58 1.26 5.57 9.26
CA LEU A 58 1.73 6.95 9.41
C LEU A 58 3.25 7.06 9.24
N GLU A 59 4.01 6.12 9.80
CA GLU A 59 5.46 6.07 9.64
C GLU A 59 5.85 5.93 8.16
N HIS A 60 5.24 4.99 7.45
CA HIS A 60 5.48 4.78 6.03
C HIS A 60 5.05 6.00 5.21
N ALA A 61 3.86 6.56 5.44
CA ALA A 61 3.40 7.75 4.71
C ALA A 61 4.33 8.96 4.90
N LYS A 62 4.84 9.20 6.12
CA LYS A 62 5.86 10.23 6.40
C LYS A 62 7.22 9.91 5.76
N GLY A 63 7.56 8.62 5.64
CA GLY A 63 8.70 8.17 4.84
C GLY A 63 8.55 8.58 3.37
N ALA A 64 7.39 8.29 2.78
CA ALA A 64 7.08 8.64 1.39
C ALA A 64 7.16 10.16 1.14
N GLN A 65 6.81 11.03 2.10
CA GLN A 65 6.85 12.50 1.92
C GLN A 65 8.26 13.05 1.62
N LYS A 66 9.30 12.27 1.90
CA LYS A 66 10.70 12.60 1.57
C LYS A 66 11.02 12.39 0.10
N GLU A 67 10.28 11.50 -0.56
CA GLU A 67 10.54 11.02 -1.93
C GLU A 67 9.47 11.50 -2.91
N VAL A 68 8.24 11.67 -2.45
CA VAL A 68 7.06 12.00 -3.24
C VAL A 68 6.42 13.28 -2.72
N LYS A 69 6.07 14.19 -3.63
CA LYS A 69 5.27 15.38 -3.33
C LYS A 69 3.89 15.21 -3.94
N SER A 70 2.89 14.99 -3.09
CA SER A 70 1.50 14.81 -3.50
C SER A 70 0.56 15.39 -2.46
N PRO A 71 -0.43 16.22 -2.85
CA PRO A 71 -1.45 16.67 -1.91
C PRO A 71 -2.28 15.51 -1.35
N HIS A 72 -2.40 14.42 -2.09
CA HIS A 72 -3.04 13.20 -1.58
C HIS A 72 -2.19 12.53 -0.50
N LEU A 73 -0.87 12.52 -0.63
CA LEU A 73 -0.01 11.98 0.42
C LEU A 73 -0.11 12.82 1.70
N ASP A 74 -0.15 14.14 1.58
CA ASP A 74 -0.27 15.06 2.72
C ASP A 74 -1.63 14.89 3.45
N GLU A 75 -2.75 14.80 2.71
CA GLU A 75 -4.06 14.50 3.33
C GLU A 75 -4.12 13.09 3.92
N GLY A 76 -3.50 12.10 3.26
CA GLY A 76 -3.36 10.75 3.81
C GLY A 76 -2.64 10.74 5.16
N VAL A 77 -1.52 11.46 5.27
CA VAL A 77 -0.78 11.62 6.53
C VAL A 77 -1.64 12.27 7.60
N LYS A 78 -2.34 13.37 7.29
CA LYS A 78 -3.22 14.06 8.24
C LYS A 78 -4.32 13.15 8.77
N HIS A 79 -4.97 12.38 7.91
CA HIS A 79 -5.98 11.41 8.34
C HIS A 79 -5.37 10.30 9.21
N LEU A 80 -4.16 9.82 8.91
CA LEU A 80 -3.47 8.85 9.76
C LEU A 80 -3.09 9.42 11.13
N GLU A 81 -2.72 10.70 11.22
CA GLU A 81 -2.49 11.37 12.52
C GLU A 81 -3.76 11.40 13.38
N GLU A 82 -4.91 11.68 12.78
CA GLU A 82 -6.21 11.62 13.47
C GLU A 82 -6.56 10.18 13.88
N ALA A 83 -6.31 9.20 13.02
CA ALA A 83 -6.51 7.78 13.34
C ALA A 83 -5.68 7.36 14.56
N VAL A 84 -4.39 7.75 14.61
CA VAL A 84 -3.50 7.48 15.74
C VAL A 84 -3.96 8.22 17.01
N SER A 85 -4.34 9.50 16.89
CA SER A 85 -4.83 10.31 18.01
C SER A 85 -6.07 9.69 18.67
N HIS A 86 -7.03 9.24 17.86
CA HIS A 86 -8.22 8.55 18.35
C HIS A 86 -7.94 7.12 18.82
N GLY A 87 -7.02 6.41 18.16
CA GLY A 87 -6.64 5.06 18.58
C GLY A 87 -5.97 5.03 19.95
N LYS A 88 -5.19 6.06 20.31
CA LYS A 88 -4.64 6.24 21.66
C LYS A 88 -5.71 6.42 22.74
N GLN A 89 -6.92 6.78 22.35
CA GLN A 89 -8.10 6.88 23.22
C GLN A 89 -8.97 5.60 23.18
N GLY A 90 -8.59 4.59 22.39
CA GLY A 90 -9.36 3.36 22.20
C GLY A 90 -10.58 3.50 21.28
N HIS A 91 -10.71 4.61 20.54
CA HIS A 91 -11.87 4.88 19.68
C HIS A 91 -11.76 4.14 18.34
N ALA A 92 -12.03 2.82 18.33
CA ALA A 92 -11.90 1.97 17.13
C ALA A 92 -12.66 2.52 15.91
N ASP A 93 -13.90 2.98 16.07
CA ASP A 93 -14.71 3.52 14.97
C ASP A 93 -14.09 4.76 14.30
N ALA A 94 -13.42 5.60 15.09
CA ALA A 94 -12.71 6.76 14.58
C ALA A 94 -11.42 6.36 13.86
N ILE A 95 -10.71 5.32 14.32
CA ILE A 95 -9.59 4.73 13.56
C ILE A 95 -10.09 4.28 12.20
N VAL A 96 -11.19 3.52 12.13
CA VAL A 96 -11.77 3.02 10.87
C VAL A 96 -12.05 4.17 9.91
N LYS A 97 -12.78 5.20 10.37
CA LYS A 97 -13.15 6.35 9.52
C LYS A 97 -11.93 7.05 8.93
N HIS A 98 -10.95 7.34 9.79
CA HIS A 98 -9.78 8.11 9.37
C HIS A 98 -8.79 7.27 8.54
N ALA A 99 -8.54 6.01 8.91
CA ALA A 99 -7.69 5.11 8.15
C ALA A 99 -8.28 4.79 6.77
N ASP A 100 -9.61 4.61 6.65
CA ASP A 100 -10.28 4.38 5.37
C ASP A 100 -10.16 5.60 4.44
N THR A 101 -10.32 6.81 5.00
CA THR A 101 -10.11 8.05 4.24
C THR A 101 -8.65 8.21 3.82
N ALA A 102 -7.69 7.82 4.69
CA ALA A 102 -6.28 7.81 4.32
C ALA A 102 -6.00 6.84 3.16
N VAL A 103 -6.59 5.64 3.16
CA VAL A 103 -6.47 4.68 2.04
C VAL A 103 -6.95 5.30 0.74
N MET A 104 -8.09 6.00 0.75
CA MET A 104 -8.62 6.68 -0.44
C MET A 104 -7.62 7.69 -1.01
N HIS A 105 -7.03 8.53 -0.16
CA HIS A 105 -6.03 9.49 -0.61
C HIS A 105 -4.72 8.82 -1.05
N LEU A 106 -4.16 7.93 -0.24
CA LEU A 106 -2.88 7.30 -0.54
C LEU A 106 -2.90 6.50 -1.85
N SER A 107 -4.05 5.93 -2.22
CA SER A 107 -4.23 5.20 -3.48
C SER A 107 -4.17 6.09 -4.73
N GLU A 108 -4.27 7.41 -4.57
CA GLU A 108 -4.18 8.42 -5.66
C GLU A 108 -2.77 9.02 -5.79
N VAL A 109 -1.81 8.57 -4.97
CA VAL A 109 -0.41 8.99 -5.06
C VAL A 109 0.25 8.31 -6.26
N LYS A 110 0.86 9.12 -7.14
CA LYS A 110 1.51 8.69 -8.40
C LYS A 110 3.02 8.71 -8.30
#